data_AF-J9DQN5-F1
#
_entry.id   AF-J9DQN5-F1
#
_cell.length_a   1.000
_cell.length_b   1.000
_cell.length_c   1.000
_cell.angle_alpha   90.00
_cell.angle_beta   90.00
_cell.angle_gamma   90.00
#
_symmetry.space_group_name_H-M   'P 1'
#
loop_
_entity.id
_entity.type
_entity.pdbx_description
1 polymer ?
#
loop_
_entity_poly.entity_id
_entity_poly.type
_entity_poly.pdbx_seq_one_letter_code
_entity_poly.pdbx_strand_id
1 'polypeptide(L)'
;MLTKHITEDIISRNKIVKALDGDKNFASITHVQVYFIIIYPVTDGNKDKIYLPTAKPLTKLNEYVSCSVVCAEAGPSLRPVLHGVILKHFDLVSTTVTSIPMKEEAQQGQSVNYDVEVFHPRRSHYLLQQYGLVGPGSKLRVTVNPGDYETVKLAWTTPSAKNRWNQFPRCISALPISPASVNGRPSVCLTSFLLSGRNVMLE
;
A
#
# COMPACT_ATOMS: atom_id res chain seq x y z
N MET A 1 -22.32 18.74 6.30
CA MET A 1 -23.63 18.07 6.15
C MET A 1 -23.49 16.55 6.31
N LEU A 2 -22.71 15.86 5.48
CA LEU A 2 -22.53 14.40 5.55
C LEU A 2 -22.04 13.88 6.92
N THR A 3 -21.01 14.48 7.52
CA THR A 3 -20.52 14.05 8.85
C THR A 3 -21.58 14.13 9.95
N LYS A 4 -22.41 15.18 9.91
CA LYS A 4 -23.50 15.35 10.89
C LYS A 4 -24.50 14.20 10.76
N HIS A 5 -24.89 13.89 9.54
CA HIS A 5 -25.79 12.76 9.25
C HIS A 5 -25.20 11.42 9.72
N ILE A 6 -23.92 11.15 9.43
CA ILE A 6 -23.23 9.92 9.89
C ILE A 6 -23.24 9.83 11.42
N THR A 7 -23.01 10.95 12.11
CA THR A 7 -22.98 10.99 13.58
C THR A 7 -24.35 10.73 14.18
N GLU A 8 -25.39 11.39 13.66
CA GLU A 8 -26.78 11.18 14.06
C GLU A 8 -27.21 9.74 13.83
N ASP A 9 -26.76 9.15 12.71
CA ASP A 9 -27.02 7.77 12.38
C ASP A 9 -26.38 6.83 13.40
N ILE A 10 -25.08 6.97 13.68
CA ILE A 10 -24.37 6.16 14.68
C ILE A 10 -25.07 6.23 16.04
N ILE A 11 -25.43 7.43 16.50
CA ILE A 11 -26.14 7.62 17.78
C ILE A 11 -27.48 6.88 17.78
N SER A 12 -28.26 7.00 16.70
CA SER A 12 -29.56 6.34 16.55
C SER A 12 -29.42 4.81 16.57
N ARG A 13 -28.48 4.24 15.80
CA ARG A 13 -28.27 2.78 15.74
C ARG A 13 -27.74 2.25 17.06
N ASN A 14 -26.82 2.95 17.72
CA ASN A 14 -26.32 2.54 19.04
C ASN A 14 -27.41 2.57 20.12
N LYS A 15 -28.39 3.48 20.03
CA LYS A 15 -29.55 3.45 20.94
C LYS A 15 -30.38 2.18 20.75
N ILE A 16 -30.62 1.77 19.51
CA ILE A 16 -31.34 0.52 19.20
C ILE A 16 -30.56 -0.68 19.72
N VAL A 17 -29.26 -0.77 19.46
CA VAL A 17 -28.41 -1.87 19.94
C VAL A 17 -28.40 -1.95 21.46
N LYS A 18 -28.34 -0.81 22.17
CA LYS A 18 -28.43 -0.80 23.64
C LYS A 18 -29.78 -1.30 24.17
N ALA A 19 -30.88 -1.05 23.44
CA ALA A 19 -32.20 -1.52 23.83
C ALA A 19 -32.38 -3.04 23.65
N LEU A 20 -31.56 -3.68 22.81
CA LEU A 20 -31.55 -5.14 22.57
C LEU A 20 -30.75 -5.92 23.63
N ASP A 21 -30.32 -5.25 24.71
CA ASP A 21 -29.53 -5.75 25.87
C ASP A 21 -29.23 -7.26 25.89
N GLY A 22 -27.98 -7.63 25.56
CA GLY A 22 -27.49 -9.01 25.62
C GLY A 22 -27.55 -9.79 24.30
N ASP A 23 -28.12 -9.24 23.22
CA ASP A 23 -28.04 -9.87 21.90
C ASP A 23 -26.60 -9.87 21.37
N LYS A 24 -26.01 -11.07 21.27
CA LYS A 24 -24.63 -11.29 20.82
C LYS A 24 -24.42 -11.06 19.32
N ASN A 25 -25.50 -10.85 18.56
CA ASN A 25 -25.43 -10.61 17.13
C ASN A 25 -25.13 -9.15 16.78
N PHE A 26 -25.24 -8.23 17.74
CA PHE A 26 -25.06 -6.80 17.51
C PHE A 26 -23.96 -6.21 18.39
N ALA A 27 -23.26 -5.23 17.84
CA ALA A 27 -22.25 -4.44 18.55
C ALA A 27 -22.49 -2.95 18.30
N SER A 28 -22.22 -2.14 19.31
CA SER A 28 -22.26 -0.68 19.16
C SER A 28 -21.10 -0.21 18.29
N ILE A 29 -21.37 0.76 17.43
CA ILE A 29 -20.35 1.45 16.63
C ILE A 29 -19.63 2.45 17.55
N THR A 30 -18.40 2.12 17.93
CA THR A 30 -17.59 2.97 18.82
C THR A 30 -16.94 4.13 18.06
N HIS A 31 -16.45 3.86 16.85
CA HIS A 31 -15.81 4.86 16.01
C HIS A 31 -15.83 4.44 14.53
N VAL A 32 -15.89 5.43 13.63
CA VAL A 32 -15.82 5.24 12.18
C VAL A 32 -14.81 6.22 11.60
N GLN A 33 -13.90 5.70 10.78
CA GLN A 33 -13.05 6.50 9.91
C GLN A 33 -13.67 6.55 8.52
N VAL A 34 -13.98 7.76 8.04
CA VAL A 34 -14.63 7.98 6.75
C VAL A 34 -13.64 8.62 5.78
N TYR A 35 -13.41 7.99 4.64
CA TYR A 35 -12.57 8.51 3.57
C TYR A 35 -13.45 8.95 2.39
N PHE A 36 -13.51 10.25 2.14
CA PHE A 36 -14.15 10.80 0.95
C PHE A 36 -13.14 10.82 -0.18
N ILE A 37 -13.33 9.96 -1.18
CA ILE A 37 -12.46 9.90 -2.36
C ILE A 37 -13.13 10.73 -3.47
N ILE A 38 -12.60 11.93 -3.71
CA ILE A 38 -13.07 12.82 -4.77
C ILE A 38 -12.24 12.55 -6.02
N ILE A 39 -12.89 11.95 -7.01
CA ILE A 39 -12.31 11.67 -8.32
C ILE A 39 -12.71 12.82 -9.26
N TYR A 40 -11.73 13.42 -9.93
CA TYR A 40 -11.96 14.52 -10.88
C TYR A 40 -11.39 14.19 -12.27
N PRO A 41 -11.88 14.84 -13.35
CA PRO A 41 -11.43 14.57 -14.71
C PRO A 41 -9.94 14.82 -14.92
N VAL A 42 -9.37 14.19 -15.96
CA VAL A 42 -8.00 14.48 -16.38
C VAL A 42 -7.89 15.94 -16.80
N THR A 43 -6.89 16.64 -16.26
CA THR A 43 -6.77 18.09 -16.37
C THR A 43 -5.92 18.55 -17.55
N ASP A 44 -5.13 17.67 -18.17
CA ASP A 44 -4.25 17.95 -19.33
C ASP A 44 -3.50 19.30 -19.24
N GLY A 45 -3.02 19.66 -18.05
CA GLY A 45 -2.31 20.93 -17.80
C GLY A 45 -3.20 22.16 -17.61
N ASN A 46 -4.52 22.08 -17.81
CA ASN A 46 -5.49 23.15 -17.56
C ASN A 46 -5.96 23.21 -16.09
N LYS A 47 -5.04 23.04 -15.13
CA LYS A 47 -5.39 23.06 -13.69
C LYS A 47 -6.03 24.37 -13.23
N ASP A 48 -5.72 25.49 -13.90
CA ASP A 48 -6.23 26.82 -13.55
C ASP A 48 -7.68 27.06 -13.99
N LYS A 49 -8.22 26.21 -14.89
CA LYS A 49 -9.59 26.37 -15.42
C LYS A 49 -10.63 25.50 -14.71
N ILE A 50 -10.18 24.62 -13.80
CA ILE A 50 -11.04 23.66 -13.12
C ILE A 50 -10.85 23.85 -11.61
N TYR A 51 -11.95 24.05 -10.89
CA TYR A 51 -11.90 24.07 -9.42
C TYR A 51 -11.50 22.69 -8.92
N LEU A 52 -10.27 22.57 -8.41
CA LEU A 52 -9.76 21.32 -7.88
C LEU A 52 -10.20 21.11 -6.42
N PRO A 53 -10.66 19.91 -6.07
CA PRO A 53 -11.04 19.60 -4.70
C PRO A 53 -9.82 19.62 -3.77
N THR A 54 -9.99 20.15 -2.56
CA THR A 54 -8.91 20.21 -1.56
C THR A 54 -8.85 18.93 -0.73
N ALA A 55 -7.71 18.24 -0.76
CA ALA A 55 -7.46 17.11 0.11
C ALA A 55 -7.41 17.53 1.58
N LYS A 56 -7.81 16.65 2.49
CA LYS A 56 -7.79 16.85 3.94
C LYS A 56 -7.28 15.60 4.65
N PRO A 57 -6.28 15.71 5.53
CA PRO A 57 -5.78 14.56 6.29
C PRO A 57 -6.88 14.01 7.20
N LEU A 58 -6.74 12.74 7.60
CA LEU A 58 -7.65 12.11 8.54
C LEU A 58 -7.66 12.90 9.86
N THR A 59 -8.79 13.52 10.17
CA THR A 59 -8.96 14.38 11.33
C THR A 59 -10.17 13.90 12.14
N LYS A 60 -10.00 13.79 13.46
CA LYS A 60 -11.11 13.46 14.37
C LYS A 60 -12.07 14.66 14.43
N LEU A 61 -13.31 14.45 14.01
CA LEU A 61 -14.34 15.49 13.99
C LEU A 61 -15.18 15.48 15.26
N ASN A 62 -15.44 14.29 15.80
CA ASN A 62 -16.09 14.10 17.09
C ASN A 62 -15.69 12.74 17.69
N GLU A 63 -16.36 12.31 18.76
CA GLU A 63 -16.10 11.02 19.43
C GLU A 63 -16.28 9.82 18.49
N TYR A 64 -17.29 9.85 17.62
CA TYR A 64 -17.69 8.73 16.76
C TYR A 64 -17.05 8.77 15.37
N VAL A 65 -16.66 9.94 14.86
CA VAL A 65 -16.30 10.09 13.45
C VAL A 65 -14.97 10.83 13.29
N SER A 66 -14.07 10.21 12.53
CA SER A 66 -12.94 10.86 11.88
C SER A 66 -13.16 10.90 10.38
N CYS A 67 -12.73 11.97 9.70
CA CYS A 67 -12.86 12.08 8.25
C CYS A 67 -11.55 12.49 7.57
N SER A 68 -11.34 11.96 6.37
CA SER A 68 -10.31 12.40 5.44
C SER A 68 -10.96 12.69 4.08
N VAL A 69 -10.42 13.67 3.36
CA VAL A 69 -10.76 13.92 1.96
C VAL A 69 -9.52 13.62 1.13
N VAL A 70 -9.66 12.71 0.18
CA VAL A 70 -8.58 12.27 -0.70
C VAL A 70 -9.00 12.63 -2.11
N CYS A 71 -8.11 13.29 -2.84
CA CYS A 71 -8.39 13.77 -4.19
C CYS A 71 -7.50 13.04 -5.18
N ALA A 72 -8.08 12.57 -6.27
CA ALA A 72 -7.33 11.94 -7.34
C ALA A 72 -7.89 12.29 -8.71
N GLU A 73 -6.99 12.50 -9.65
CA GLU A 73 -7.34 12.53 -11.07
C GLU A 73 -7.80 11.14 -11.51
N ALA A 74 -8.84 11.09 -12.33
CA ALA A 74 -9.36 9.85 -12.90
C ALA A 74 -8.28 9.13 -13.74
N GLY A 75 -8.37 7.79 -13.79
CA GLY A 75 -7.45 6.97 -14.57
C GLY A 75 -6.18 6.58 -13.78
N PRO A 76 -4.98 6.60 -14.40
CA PRO A 76 -3.77 6.01 -13.81
C PRO A 76 -3.37 6.57 -12.44
N SER A 77 -3.64 7.86 -12.20
CA SER A 77 -3.34 8.57 -10.96
C SER A 77 -4.16 8.07 -9.77
N LEU A 78 -5.36 7.53 -9.99
CA LEU A 78 -6.25 7.07 -8.92
C LEU A 78 -5.63 5.94 -8.10
N ARG A 79 -4.99 4.98 -8.76
CA ARG A 79 -4.49 3.77 -8.11
C ARG A 79 -3.41 4.06 -7.05
N PRO A 80 -2.34 4.82 -7.33
CA PRO A 80 -1.37 5.22 -6.31
C PRO A 80 -2.00 5.98 -5.14
N VAL A 81 -2.97 6.86 -5.39
CA VAL A 81 -3.67 7.57 -4.31
C VAL A 81 -4.44 6.61 -3.40
N LEU A 82 -5.17 5.64 -3.97
CA LEU A 82 -5.87 4.62 -3.19
C LEU A 82 -4.89 3.73 -2.40
N HIS A 83 -3.75 3.36 -2.98
CA HIS A 83 -2.71 2.64 -2.26
C HIS A 83 -2.24 3.41 -1.03
N GLY A 84 -1.99 4.73 -1.16
CA GLY A 84 -1.59 5.57 -0.02
C GLY A 84 -2.59 5.52 1.15
N VAL A 85 -3.89 5.49 0.85
CA VAL A 85 -4.96 5.33 1.85
C VAL A 85 -4.91 3.95 2.50
N ILE A 86 -4.84 2.89 1.69
CA ILE A 86 -4.83 1.49 2.14
C ILE A 86 -3.61 1.22 3.04
N LEU A 87 -2.43 1.69 2.63
CA LEU A 87 -1.19 1.51 3.39
C LEU A 87 -1.27 2.17 4.77
N LYS A 88 -1.81 3.39 4.84
CA LYS A 88 -2.03 4.10 6.11
C LYS A 88 -3.07 3.41 6.98
N HIS A 89 -4.17 2.91 6.40
CA HIS A 89 -5.28 2.32 7.14
C HIS A 89 -4.93 0.95 7.77
N PHE A 90 -4.16 0.13 7.07
CA PHE A 90 -3.80 -1.22 7.53
C PHE A 90 -2.39 -1.35 8.11
N ASP A 91 -1.71 -0.22 8.36
CA ASP A 91 -0.31 -0.17 8.79
C ASP A 91 0.65 -1.01 7.91
N LEU A 92 0.47 -0.88 6.60
CA LEU A 92 1.29 -1.53 5.61
C LEU A 92 2.37 -0.57 5.09
N VAL A 93 3.38 -1.15 4.44
CA VAL A 93 4.45 -0.45 3.74
C VAL A 93 4.65 -1.07 2.36
N SER A 94 5.32 -0.33 1.48
CA SER A 94 5.61 -0.76 0.12
C SER A 94 7.08 -1.12 -0.07
N THR A 95 7.35 -2.23 -0.74
CA THR A 95 8.68 -2.58 -1.26
C THR A 95 8.57 -2.84 -2.74
N THR A 96 9.44 -2.22 -3.53
CA THR A 96 9.54 -2.46 -4.97
C THR A 96 10.75 -3.35 -5.22
N VAL A 97 10.49 -4.59 -5.63
CA VAL A 97 11.52 -5.50 -6.11
C VAL A 97 11.91 -5.07 -7.52
N THR A 98 13.17 -4.67 -7.70
CA THR A 98 13.69 -4.17 -8.98
C THR A 98 14.58 -5.20 -9.65
N SER A 99 14.97 -4.95 -10.90
CA SER A 99 15.97 -5.76 -11.61
C SER A 99 15.58 -7.25 -11.75
N ILE A 100 14.28 -7.55 -11.80
CA ILE A 100 13.78 -8.92 -11.95
C ILE A 100 14.11 -9.43 -13.35
N PRO A 101 14.91 -10.50 -13.50
CA PRO A 101 15.29 -11.01 -14.81
C PRO A 101 14.13 -11.79 -15.43
N MET A 102 13.72 -11.42 -16.65
CA MET A 102 12.81 -12.23 -17.45
C MET A 102 13.49 -12.75 -18.71
N LYS A 103 13.21 -14.03 -19.05
CA LYS A 103 13.77 -14.69 -20.23
C LYS A 103 13.00 -14.40 -21.53
N GLU A 104 11.74 -13.97 -21.43
CA GLU A 104 10.79 -14.04 -22.55
C GLU A 104 10.75 -12.81 -23.47
N GLU A 105 11.25 -11.65 -23.03
CA GLU A 105 11.26 -10.42 -23.85
C GLU A 105 12.61 -10.11 -24.52
N ALA A 106 13.55 -11.06 -24.48
CA ALA A 106 14.82 -10.93 -25.15
C ALA A 106 14.67 -11.15 -26.67
N GLN A 107 14.07 -10.18 -27.39
CA GLN A 107 14.39 -10.03 -28.80
C GLN A 107 15.81 -9.45 -28.90
N GLN A 108 16.72 -10.18 -29.56
CA GLN A 108 18.08 -9.72 -29.88
C GLN A 108 18.91 -9.22 -28.68
N GLY A 109 19.07 -10.06 -27.64
CA GLY A 109 20.12 -9.86 -26.64
C GLY A 109 19.92 -8.72 -25.63
N GLN A 110 18.74 -8.12 -25.56
CA GLN A 110 18.38 -7.17 -24.50
C GLN A 110 17.44 -7.83 -23.48
N SER A 111 17.91 -8.02 -22.25
CA SER A 111 17.04 -8.40 -21.13
C SER A 111 16.29 -7.16 -20.64
N VAL A 112 14.95 -7.21 -20.66
CA VAL A 112 14.12 -6.20 -19.99
C VAL A 112 14.00 -6.58 -18.52
N ASN A 113 14.37 -5.66 -17.64
CA ASN A 113 14.18 -5.78 -16.20
C ASN A 113 12.84 -5.15 -15.81
N TYR A 114 12.13 -5.76 -14.86
CA TYR A 114 10.88 -5.23 -14.33
C TYR A 114 10.99 -4.91 -12.85
N ASP A 115 10.15 -3.97 -12.46
CA ASP A 115 9.90 -3.61 -11.08
C ASP A 115 8.52 -4.18 -10.67
N VAL A 116 8.46 -4.87 -9.53
CA VAL A 116 7.22 -5.32 -8.93
C VAL A 116 7.09 -4.73 -7.54
N GLU A 117 6.06 -3.92 -7.35
CA GLU A 117 5.69 -3.38 -6.06
C GLU A 117 4.85 -4.40 -5.26
N VAL A 118 5.22 -4.60 -4.00
CA VAL A 118 4.52 -5.46 -3.05
C VAL A 118 4.23 -4.71 -1.75
N PHE A 119 3.09 -5.01 -1.14
CA PHE A 119 2.69 -4.49 0.16
C PHE A 119 2.80 -5.56 1.23
N HIS A 120 3.21 -5.16 2.41
CA HIS A 120 3.32 -6.03 3.57
C HIS A 120 3.26 -5.22 4.87
N PRO A 121 3.05 -5.85 6.04
CA PRO A 121 3.07 -5.15 7.32
C PRO A 121 4.36 -4.35 7.55
N ARG A 122 4.25 -3.20 8.24
CA ARG A 122 5.37 -2.27 8.52
C ARG A 122 6.57 -2.91 9.21
N ARG A 123 6.36 -3.99 9.95
CA ARG A 123 7.37 -4.64 10.80
C ARG A 123 8.70 -4.92 10.08
N SER A 124 8.70 -5.33 8.81
CA SER A 124 9.95 -5.58 8.08
C SER A 124 10.76 -4.30 7.88
N HIS A 125 10.12 -3.19 7.49
CA HIS A 125 10.80 -1.89 7.36
C HIS A 125 11.28 -1.34 8.70
N TYR A 126 10.52 -1.55 9.78
CA TYR A 126 10.96 -1.21 11.12
C TYR A 126 12.26 -1.95 11.48
N LEU A 127 12.34 -3.26 11.21
CA LEU A 127 13.57 -4.04 11.44
C LEU A 127 14.73 -3.54 10.56
N LEU A 128 14.49 -3.26 9.28
CA LEU A 128 15.51 -2.69 8.39
C LEU A 128 16.06 -1.37 8.94
N GLN A 129 15.20 -0.51 9.49
CA GLN A 129 15.61 0.74 10.13
C GLN A 129 16.38 0.50 11.42
N GLN A 130 15.88 -0.38 12.31
CA GLN A 130 16.52 -0.70 13.58
C GLN A 130 17.94 -1.25 13.41
N TYR A 131 18.16 -2.07 12.38
CA TYR A 131 19.47 -2.62 12.05
C TYR A 131 20.33 -1.68 11.18
N GLY A 132 19.87 -0.45 10.91
CA GLY A 132 20.63 0.53 10.15
C GLY A 132 20.78 0.21 8.65
N LEU A 133 19.97 -0.72 8.12
CA LEU A 133 20.01 -1.13 6.72
C LEU A 133 19.27 -0.14 5.82
N VAL A 134 18.10 0.35 6.27
CA VAL A 134 17.29 1.33 5.54
C VAL A 134 16.77 2.40 6.50
N GLY A 135 17.46 3.55 6.56
CA GLY A 135 17.08 4.70 7.37
C GLY A 135 16.31 5.79 6.60
N PRO A 136 15.86 6.86 7.29
CA PRO A 136 15.07 7.95 6.68
C PRO A 136 15.73 8.63 5.47
N GLY A 137 17.06 8.75 5.44
CA GLY A 137 17.83 9.31 4.33
C GLY A 137 18.37 8.29 3.31
N SER A 138 17.90 7.03 3.36
CA SER A 138 18.38 6.00 2.44
C SER A 138 17.94 6.30 1.00
N LYS A 139 18.88 6.17 0.04
CA LYS A 139 18.61 6.28 -1.41
C LYS A 139 17.67 5.18 -1.92
N LEU A 140 17.45 4.13 -1.14
CA LEU A 140 16.52 3.04 -1.47
C LEU A 140 15.06 3.46 -1.27
N ARG A 141 14.80 4.51 -0.49
CA ARG A 141 13.44 5.03 -0.25
C ARG A 141 13.07 5.98 -1.38
N VAL A 142 11.94 5.71 -2.03
CA VAL A 142 11.42 6.51 -3.14
C VAL A 142 9.98 6.89 -2.85
N THR A 143 9.67 8.18 -2.97
CA THR A 143 8.29 8.67 -2.87
C THR A 143 7.50 8.27 -4.10
N VAL A 144 6.33 7.67 -3.89
CA VAL A 144 5.38 7.32 -4.94
C VAL A 144 4.38 8.46 -5.09
N ASN A 145 4.45 9.16 -6.22
CA ASN A 145 3.50 10.22 -6.60
C ASN A 145 2.49 9.69 -7.62
N PRO A 146 1.19 10.06 -7.53
CA PRO A 146 0.57 10.96 -6.56
C PRO A 146 0.16 10.31 -5.21
N GLY A 147 0.65 9.11 -4.90
CA GLY A 147 0.19 8.31 -3.76
C GLY A 147 0.54 8.84 -2.37
N ASP A 148 1.53 9.71 -2.24
CA ASP A 148 2.00 10.25 -0.95
C ASP A 148 2.34 9.13 0.07
N TYR A 149 3.06 8.14 -0.41
CA TYR A 149 3.70 7.09 0.39
C TYR A 149 5.07 6.77 -0.17
N GLU A 150 5.87 6.04 0.60
CA GLU A 150 7.21 5.62 0.18
C GLU A 150 7.24 4.13 -0.13
N THR A 151 8.05 3.77 -1.12
CA THR A 151 8.48 2.40 -1.37
C THR A 151 9.97 2.25 -1.13
N VAL A 152 10.40 1.13 -0.56
CA VAL A 152 11.81 0.74 -0.49
C VAL A 152 12.13 -0.10 -1.73
N LYS A 153 13.05 0.38 -2.57
CA LYS A 153 13.54 -0.35 -3.74
C LYS A 153 14.65 -1.31 -3.33
N LEU A 154 14.46 -2.60 -3.59
CA LEU A 154 15.48 -3.63 -3.39
C LEU A 154 15.68 -4.40 -4.69
N ALA A 155 16.91 -4.63 -5.12
CA ALA A 155 17.21 -5.35 -6.35
C ALA A 155 17.09 -6.86 -6.14
N TRP A 156 16.55 -7.55 -7.15
CA TRP A 156 16.59 -9.00 -7.22
C TRP A 156 18.03 -9.47 -7.33
N THR A 157 18.40 -10.41 -6.47
CA THR A 157 19.68 -11.10 -6.56
C THR A 157 19.44 -12.60 -6.70
N THR A 158 20.09 -13.22 -7.69
CA THR A 158 20.04 -14.67 -7.87
C THR A 158 21.05 -15.33 -6.91
N PRO A 159 20.61 -16.25 -6.03
CA PRO A 159 21.54 -16.99 -5.17
C PRO A 159 22.55 -17.77 -6.02
N SER A 160 23.84 -17.51 -5.85
CA SER A 160 24.92 -18.22 -6.56
C SER A 160 25.67 -19.13 -5.60
N ALA A 161 26.12 -20.31 -6.06
CA ALA A 161 26.95 -21.22 -5.27
C ALA A 161 28.28 -20.58 -4.81
N LYS A 162 28.74 -19.53 -5.51
CA LYS A 162 29.93 -18.74 -5.11
C LYS A 162 29.64 -17.79 -3.94
N ASN A 163 28.39 -17.35 -3.80
CA ASN A 163 27.93 -16.51 -2.70
C ASN A 163 27.37 -17.42 -1.60
N ARG A 164 28.23 -17.95 -0.71
CA ARG A 164 27.94 -18.96 0.35
C ARG A 164 26.88 -18.56 1.41
N TRP A 165 26.02 -17.58 1.15
CA TRP A 165 25.08 -17.01 2.12
C TRP A 165 23.74 -17.76 2.25
N ASN A 166 23.58 -18.87 1.54
CA ASN A 166 22.30 -19.31 0.97
C ASN A 166 21.84 -20.73 1.38
N GLN A 167 22.29 -21.27 2.50
CA GLN A 167 21.69 -22.51 3.02
C GLN A 167 20.74 -22.28 4.20
N PHE A 168 21.03 -21.31 5.07
CA PHE A 168 20.21 -21.04 6.27
C PHE A 168 20.23 -19.55 6.66
N PRO A 169 19.50 -18.67 5.95
CA PRO A 169 19.37 -17.29 6.39
C PRO A 169 18.70 -17.28 7.77
N ARG A 170 19.30 -16.56 8.72
CA ARG A 170 18.66 -16.33 10.02
C ARG A 170 17.41 -15.49 9.78
N CYS A 171 16.25 -16.13 9.81
CA CYS A 171 14.97 -15.46 9.64
C CYS A 171 14.55 -14.80 10.97
N ILE A 172 14.46 -13.48 10.99
CA ILE A 172 14.00 -12.70 12.15
C ILE A 172 12.50 -12.39 12.04
N SER A 173 11.96 -12.39 10.82
CA SER A 173 10.55 -12.13 10.54
C SER A 173 10.16 -12.71 9.18
N ALA A 174 8.98 -13.32 9.11
CA ALA A 174 8.33 -13.72 7.87
C ALA A 174 6.93 -13.09 7.86
N LEU A 175 6.60 -12.35 6.80
CA LEU A 175 5.37 -11.60 6.69
C LEU A 175 4.71 -11.90 5.34
N PRO A 176 3.37 -12.00 5.28
CA PRO A 176 2.68 -12.13 4.01
C PRO A 176 2.91 -10.87 3.16
N ILE A 177 3.01 -11.07 1.85
CA ILE A 177 3.12 -10.01 0.85
C ILE A 177 1.90 -10.05 -0.07
N SER A 178 1.52 -8.90 -0.61
CA SER A 178 0.51 -8.78 -1.66
C SER A 178 1.04 -7.90 -2.80
N PRO A 179 1.09 -8.37 -4.06
CA PRO A 179 1.50 -7.53 -5.17
C PRO A 179 0.53 -6.37 -5.37
N ALA A 180 1.06 -5.16 -5.53
CA ALA A 180 0.25 -3.97 -5.77
C ALA A 180 -0.52 -4.06 -7.09
N SER A 181 -0.01 -4.81 -8.08
CA SER A 181 -0.68 -5.11 -9.36
C SER A 181 -0.76 -6.62 -9.58
N VAL A 182 -1.73 -7.29 -8.96
CA VAL A 182 -1.79 -8.78 -8.97
C VAL A 182 -1.83 -9.37 -10.39
N ASN A 183 -2.54 -8.73 -11.32
CA ASN A 183 -2.69 -9.21 -12.70
C ASN A 183 -1.64 -8.66 -13.66
N GLY A 184 -0.71 -7.83 -13.19
CA GLY A 184 0.38 -7.34 -14.01
C GLY A 184 1.32 -8.49 -14.35
N ARG A 185 1.70 -8.64 -15.63
CA ARG A 185 2.63 -9.69 -16.08
C ARG A 185 3.88 -9.81 -15.19
N PRO A 186 4.58 -8.73 -14.83
CA PRO A 186 5.74 -8.83 -13.93
C PRO A 186 5.40 -9.45 -12.57
N SER A 187 4.27 -9.05 -11.97
CA SER A 187 3.80 -9.61 -10.70
C SER A 187 3.45 -11.08 -10.82
N VAL A 188 2.77 -11.48 -11.90
CA VAL A 188 2.40 -12.88 -12.16
C VAL A 188 3.65 -13.74 -12.31
N CYS A 189 4.67 -13.26 -13.02
CA CYS A 189 5.94 -13.97 -13.15
C CYS A 189 6.65 -14.12 -11.79
N LEU A 190 6.73 -13.04 -11.01
CA LEU A 190 7.32 -13.08 -9.66
C LEU A 190 6.58 -14.05 -8.75
N THR A 191 5.26 -13.94 -8.64
CA THR A 191 4.46 -14.80 -7.75
C THR A 191 4.50 -16.24 -8.19
N SER A 192 4.42 -16.54 -9.49
CA SER A 192 4.54 -17.91 -10.00
C SER A 192 5.91 -18.50 -9.72
N PHE A 193 6.99 -17.70 -9.86
CA PHE A 193 8.34 -18.13 -9.51
C PHE A 193 8.43 -18.52 -8.03
N LEU A 194 7.89 -17.70 -7.12
CA LEU A 194 7.87 -17.98 -5.68
C LEU A 194 7.00 -19.20 -5.34
N LEU A 195 5.82 -19.32 -5.95
CA LEU A 195 4.90 -20.45 -5.76
C LEU A 195 5.47 -21.77 -6.27
N SER A 196 6.46 -21.75 -7.18
CA SER A 196 7.20 -22.94 -7.60
C SER A 196 8.20 -23.48 -6.55
N GLY A 197 8.21 -22.89 -5.34
CA GLY A 197 9.07 -23.29 -4.23
C GLY A 197 10.47 -22.66 -4.28
N ARG A 198 10.67 -21.64 -5.13
CA ARG A 198 11.94 -20.93 -5.25
C ARG A 198 11.94 -19.67 -4.39
N ASN A 199 13.11 -19.30 -3.90
CA ASN A 199 13.31 -18.11 -3.10
C ASN A 199 14.09 -17.04 -3.87
N VAL A 200 13.87 -15.79 -3.48
CA VAL A 200 14.51 -14.61 -4.06
C VAL A 200 15.22 -13.87 -2.94
N MET A 201 16.47 -13.47 -3.19
CA MET A 201 17.19 -12.58 -2.31
C MET A 201 17.05 -11.15 -2.81
N LEU A 202 17.00 -10.21 -1.88
CA LEU A 202 16.83 -8.79 -2.16
C LEU A 202 18.01 -8.03 -1.56
N GLU A 203 18.60 -7.10 -2.32
CA GLU A 203 19.71 -6.23 -1.90
C GLU A 203 19.41 -4.74 -2.08
#